data_AF-A0A2U1PBL6-F1
#
_entry.id   AF-A0A2U1PBL6-F1
#
_cell.length_a   1.000
_cell.length_b   1.000
_cell.length_c   1.000
_cell.angle_alpha   90.00
_cell.angle_beta   90.00
_cell.angle_gamma   90.00
#
_symmetry.space_group_name_H-M   'P 1'
#
loop_
_entity.id
_entity.type
_entity.pdbx_description
1 polymer ?
#
loop_
_entity_poly.entity_id
_entity_poly.type
_entity_poly.pdbx_seq_one_letter_code
_entity_poly.pdbx_strand_id
1 'polypeptide(L)'
;MFTFHHNCSHLNIINLCFADDLFLFAHGDAHSAGVIMDSLEEFKDVSGLSPSLPKSTAYFCNVLNHVKLAILQILPFVEGTLPVKYLGVPLVTTRLVTTRLIFKDCKELVEKLSNRFNDWRNKSLSFAGRLQLIQSVLSSMHIYWASVFVLPARIVFDLEQLMRGFFWKGYSKVAWEVVCLPKEEGGLGIRRLQSFHTALIAAHIWRLFNSMDSLWVKWIHTYRLRGRNFWDVPIRGFSLV
;
A
#
# COMPACT_ATOMS: atom_id res chain seq x y z
N MET A 1 9.54 -29.92 11.10
CA MET A 1 8.33 -29.59 10.32
C MET A 1 8.27 -28.07 10.17
N PHE A 2 8.02 -27.56 8.95
CA PHE A 2 7.92 -26.12 8.69
C PHE A 2 6.82 -25.46 9.53
N THR A 3 7.11 -24.28 10.09
CA THR A 3 6.14 -23.53 10.90
C THR A 3 5.73 -22.25 10.21
N PHE A 4 4.42 -22.03 10.09
CA PHE A 4 3.87 -20.85 9.42
C PHE A 4 4.10 -19.56 10.21
N HIS A 5 4.25 -18.45 9.48
CA HIS A 5 4.18 -17.11 10.07
C HIS A 5 2.82 -16.86 10.75
N HIS A 6 2.78 -15.93 11.70
CA HIS A 6 1.56 -15.55 12.40
C HIS A 6 0.45 -15.11 11.42
N ASN A 7 -0.76 -15.66 11.59
CA ASN A 7 -1.93 -15.51 10.71
C ASN A 7 -1.74 -16.01 9.26
N CYS A 8 -0.91 -17.03 9.04
CA CYS A 8 -0.75 -17.65 7.73
C CYS A 8 -1.18 -19.13 7.68
N SER A 9 -1.21 -19.84 8.81
CA SER A 9 -1.44 -21.29 8.89
C SER A 9 -2.78 -21.77 8.33
N HIS A 10 -3.91 -21.14 8.69
CA HIS A 10 -5.24 -21.59 8.25
C HIS A 10 -5.46 -21.51 6.73
N LEU A 11 -4.67 -20.68 6.04
CA LEU A 11 -4.76 -20.50 4.59
C LEU A 11 -3.53 -21.04 3.85
N ASN A 12 -2.63 -21.72 4.57
CA ASN A 12 -1.35 -22.22 4.05
C ASN A 12 -0.57 -21.15 3.26
N ILE A 13 -0.55 -19.92 3.78
CA ILE A 13 0.15 -18.81 3.10
C ILE A 13 1.63 -18.92 3.42
N ILE A 14 2.42 -19.28 2.41
CA ILE A 14 3.88 -19.39 2.51
C ILE A 14 4.55 -18.28 1.71
N ASN A 15 3.92 -17.85 0.62
CA ASN A 15 4.50 -16.87 -0.28
C ASN A 15 3.47 -15.89 -0.85
N LEU A 16 3.96 -14.72 -1.27
CA LEU A 16 3.25 -13.78 -2.13
C LEU A 16 4.20 -13.41 -3.27
N CYS A 17 3.74 -13.52 -4.51
CA CYS A 17 4.53 -13.22 -5.70
C CYS A 17 3.83 -12.20 -6.58
N PHE A 18 4.61 -11.27 -7.13
CA PHE A 18 4.17 -10.37 -8.19
C PHE A 18 5.34 -10.13 -9.14
N ALA A 19 5.20 -10.54 -10.40
CA ALA A 19 6.29 -10.54 -11.37
C ALA A 19 7.56 -11.22 -10.79
N ASP A 20 8.66 -10.48 -10.65
CA ASP A 20 9.94 -10.94 -10.10
C ASP A 20 10.06 -10.75 -8.57
N ASP A 21 9.13 -10.04 -7.93
CA ASP A 21 9.14 -9.85 -6.49
C ASP A 21 8.47 -11.01 -5.75
N LEU A 22 9.22 -11.69 -4.89
CA LEU A 22 8.78 -12.81 -4.07
C LEU A 22 8.95 -12.49 -2.58
N PHE A 23 7.85 -12.58 -1.82
CA PHE A 23 7.88 -12.66 -0.37
C PHE A 23 7.70 -14.09 0.10
N LEU A 24 8.52 -14.51 1.04
CA LEU A 24 8.39 -15.76 1.76
C LEU A 24 8.10 -15.48 3.24
N PHE A 25 7.13 -16.20 3.80
CA PHE A 25 6.65 -16.04 5.16
C PHE A 25 6.83 -17.34 5.94
N ALA A 26 7.61 -17.28 7.01
CA ALA A 26 7.80 -18.38 7.94
C ALA A 26 7.78 -17.89 9.38
N HIS A 27 7.64 -18.82 10.31
CA HIS A 27 7.93 -18.55 11.71
C HIS A 27 9.42 -18.20 11.89
N GLY A 28 9.71 -17.36 12.88
CA GLY A 28 11.04 -16.84 13.14
C GLY A 28 11.91 -17.85 13.88
N ASP A 29 12.17 -19.01 13.26
CA ASP A 29 13.03 -20.05 13.79
C ASP A 29 14.01 -20.58 12.72
N ALA A 30 15.14 -21.13 13.17
CA ALA A 30 16.20 -21.60 12.28
C ALA A 30 15.77 -22.80 11.42
N HIS A 31 14.87 -23.64 11.90
CA HIS A 31 14.42 -24.82 11.16
C HIS A 31 13.56 -24.42 9.96
N SER A 32 12.59 -23.53 10.15
CA SER A 32 11.76 -23.01 9.05
C SER A 32 12.58 -22.22 8.02
N ALA A 33 13.63 -21.50 8.47
CA ALA A 33 14.58 -20.84 7.57
C ALA A 33 15.39 -21.85 6.73
N GLY A 34 15.83 -22.96 7.33
CA GLY A 34 16.49 -24.06 6.62
C GLY A 34 15.62 -24.64 5.53
N VAL A 35 14.35 -24.97 5.84
CA VAL A 35 13.39 -25.49 4.84
C VAL A 35 13.20 -24.52 3.67
N ILE A 36 13.17 -23.20 3.93
CA ILE A 36 13.10 -22.19 2.86
C ILE A 36 14.35 -22.23 1.99
N MET A 37 15.54 -22.30 2.59
CA MET A 37 16.80 -22.33 1.85
C MET A 37 16.90 -23.58 0.99
N ASP A 38 16.62 -24.75 1.56
CA ASP A 38 16.61 -26.04 0.85
C ASP A 38 15.66 -25.99 -0.36
N SER A 39 14.47 -25.39 -0.18
CA SER A 39 13.50 -25.22 -1.28
C SER A 39 13.99 -24.26 -2.37
N LEU A 40 14.71 -23.20 -2.00
CA LEU A 40 15.30 -22.26 -2.95
C LEU A 40 16.47 -22.89 -3.71
N GLU A 41 17.26 -23.75 -3.07
CA GLU A 41 18.33 -24.52 -3.70
C GLU A 41 17.77 -25.55 -4.68
N GLU A 42 16.75 -26.32 -4.28
CA GLU A 42 16.06 -27.26 -5.17
C GLU A 42 15.47 -26.52 -6.39
N PHE A 43 14.81 -25.38 -6.17
CA PHE A 43 14.29 -24.57 -7.26
C PHE A 43 15.39 -24.07 -8.19
N LYS A 44 16.53 -23.67 -7.65
CA LYS A 44 17.70 -23.25 -8.43
C LYS A 44 18.27 -24.39 -9.27
N ASP A 45 18.36 -25.60 -8.71
CA ASP A 45 18.88 -26.77 -9.42
C ASP A 45 17.99 -27.19 -10.58
N VAL A 46 16.67 -27.04 -10.44
CA VAL A 46 15.70 -27.38 -11.49
C VAL A 46 15.58 -26.26 -12.54
N SER A 47 15.51 -24.99 -12.11
CA SER A 47 15.23 -23.86 -13.01
C SER A 47 16.48 -23.16 -13.55
N GLY A 48 17.62 -23.33 -12.90
CA GLY A 48 18.83 -22.53 -13.12
C GLY A 48 18.76 -21.09 -12.59
N LEU A 49 17.64 -20.69 -11.97
CA LEU A 49 17.45 -19.34 -11.44
C LEU A 49 17.86 -19.26 -9.97
N SER A 50 18.63 -18.24 -9.60
CA SER A 50 19.06 -18.01 -8.23
C SER A 50 18.54 -16.67 -7.68
N PRO A 51 18.23 -16.60 -6.37
CA PRO A 51 17.92 -15.33 -5.72
C PRO A 51 19.09 -14.35 -5.87
N SER A 52 18.79 -13.11 -6.22
CA SER A 52 19.79 -12.05 -6.24
C SER A 52 20.10 -11.63 -4.80
N LEU A 53 21.24 -12.07 -4.26
CA LEU A 53 21.70 -11.71 -2.92
C LEU A 53 21.63 -10.20 -2.61
N PRO A 54 22.05 -9.27 -3.49
CA PRO A 54 21.97 -7.84 -3.18
C PRO A 54 20.54 -7.28 -3.17
N LYS A 55 19.57 -7.96 -3.79
CA LYS A 55 18.14 -7.56 -3.76
C LYS A 55 17.33 -8.31 -2.70
N SER A 56 17.84 -9.45 -2.22
CA SER A 56 17.17 -10.32 -1.27
C SER A 56 17.45 -9.83 0.15
N THR A 57 16.39 -9.64 0.93
CA THR A 57 16.49 -9.05 2.27
C THR A 57 15.62 -9.83 3.25
N ALA A 58 16.16 -10.11 4.42
CA ALA A 58 15.44 -10.78 5.50
C ALA A 58 14.86 -9.73 6.46
N TYR A 59 13.57 -9.84 6.77
CA TYR A 59 12.88 -8.97 7.71
C TYR A 59 12.38 -9.77 8.91
N PHE A 60 12.64 -9.28 10.11
CA PHE A 60 12.28 -9.97 11.35
C PHE A 60 11.28 -9.16 12.17
N CYS A 61 10.21 -9.81 12.62
CA CYS A 61 9.21 -9.22 13.51
C CYS A 61 9.17 -10.00 14.83
N ASN A 62 9.48 -9.34 15.95
CA ASN A 62 9.38 -9.94 17.29
C ASN A 62 10.20 -11.25 17.45
N VAL A 63 11.42 -11.27 16.92
CA VAL A 63 12.36 -12.40 17.01
C VAL A 63 13.57 -12.00 17.85
N LEU A 64 14.01 -12.89 18.75
CA LEU A 64 15.18 -12.67 19.61
C LEU A 64 16.47 -12.60 18.78
N ASN A 65 17.40 -11.72 19.17
CA ASN A 65 18.63 -11.46 18.39
C ASN A 65 19.46 -12.71 18.10
N HIS A 66 19.60 -13.64 19.06
CA HIS A 66 20.34 -14.88 18.85
C HIS A 66 19.69 -15.77 17.77
N VAL A 67 18.35 -15.79 17.69
CA VAL A 67 17.62 -16.54 16.66
C VAL A 67 17.76 -15.86 15.31
N LYS A 68 17.73 -14.52 15.25
CA LYS A 68 18.00 -13.78 14.01
C LYS A 68 19.38 -14.13 13.44
N LEU A 69 20.42 -14.12 14.28
CA LEU A 69 21.78 -14.47 13.85
C LEU A 69 21.87 -15.89 13.32
N ALA A 70 21.20 -16.85 13.97
CA ALA A 70 21.13 -18.23 13.47
C ALA A 70 20.42 -18.32 12.11
N ILE A 71 19.32 -17.58 11.91
CA ILE A 71 18.62 -17.53 10.63
C ILE A 71 19.48 -16.89 9.53
N LEU A 72 20.20 -15.81 9.83
CA LEU A 72 21.08 -15.12 8.88
C LEU A 72 22.32 -15.93 8.50
N GLN A 73 22.72 -16.91 9.32
CA GLN A 73 23.76 -17.88 8.94
C GLN A 73 23.25 -18.88 7.90
N ILE A 74 21.95 -19.19 7.90
CA ILE A 74 21.31 -20.13 6.98
C ILE A 74 20.90 -19.41 5.69
N LEU A 75 20.27 -18.24 5.82
CA LEU A 75 19.83 -17.40 4.72
C LEU A 75 20.84 -16.26 4.57
N PRO A 76 21.74 -16.28 3.56
CA PRO A 76 22.79 -15.27 3.37
C PRO A 76 22.23 -13.95 2.79
N PHE A 77 21.11 -13.48 3.32
CA PHE A 77 20.46 -12.23 2.96
C PHE A 77 20.83 -11.14 3.97
N VAL A 78 20.78 -9.88 3.52
CA VAL A 78 21.00 -8.74 4.41
C VAL A 78 19.78 -8.56 5.33
N GLU A 79 20.00 -8.24 6.61
CA GLU A 79 18.90 -7.85 7.50
C GLU A 79 18.36 -6.48 7.06
N GLY A 80 17.06 -6.43 6.76
CA GLY A 80 16.37 -5.21 6.40
C GLY A 80 15.62 -4.59 7.57
N THR A 81 15.29 -3.31 7.44
CA THR A 81 14.49 -2.57 8.41
C THR A 81 13.07 -2.33 7.89
N LEU A 82 12.10 -2.43 8.78
CA LEU A 82 10.70 -2.09 8.51
C LEU A 82 10.44 -0.61 8.85
N PRO A 83 9.53 0.10 8.16
CA PRO A 83 8.67 -0.36 7.05
C PRO A 83 9.38 -0.38 5.69
N VAL A 84 8.97 -1.29 4.80
CA VAL A 84 9.59 -1.54 3.48
C VAL A 84 8.69 -1.03 2.37
N LYS A 85 9.22 -0.49 1.28
CA LYS A 85 8.40 -0.15 0.11
C LYS A 85 8.25 -1.36 -0.80
N TYR A 86 7.02 -1.67 -1.16
CA TYR A 86 6.67 -2.70 -2.13
C TYR A 86 5.72 -2.12 -3.17
N LEU A 87 6.01 -2.35 -4.46
CA LEU A 87 5.25 -1.77 -5.58
C LEU A 87 5.09 -0.24 -5.50
N GLY A 88 6.03 0.46 -4.84
CA GLY A 88 5.99 1.92 -4.69
C GLY A 88 5.13 2.45 -3.55
N VAL A 89 4.59 1.56 -2.71
CA VAL A 89 3.85 1.89 -1.47
C VAL A 89 4.51 1.26 -0.24
N PRO A 90 4.49 1.90 0.94
CA PRO A 90 5.05 1.33 2.15
C PRO A 90 4.20 0.16 2.66
N LEU A 91 4.82 -1.01 2.84
CA LEU A 91 4.31 -2.14 3.61
C LEU A 91 4.33 -1.78 5.09
N VAL A 92 3.18 -1.34 5.57
CA VAL A 92 2.98 -1.03 6.98
C VAL A 92 2.70 -2.32 7.75
N THR A 93 3.63 -2.74 8.60
CA THR A 93 3.61 -4.06 9.27
C THR A 93 2.77 -4.13 10.55
N THR A 94 1.92 -3.15 10.86
CA THR A 94 1.12 -3.20 12.10
C THR A 94 -0.35 -2.83 11.97
N ARG A 95 -1.13 -3.53 12.79
CA ARG A 95 -2.59 -3.52 12.96
C ARG A 95 -3.13 -2.25 13.66
N LEU A 96 -2.24 -1.41 14.19
CA LEU A 96 -2.50 -0.20 14.97
C LEU A 96 -1.39 0.82 14.73
N VAL A 97 -1.08 1.09 13.47
CA VAL A 97 -0.45 2.36 13.16
C VAL A 97 -1.49 3.44 13.44
N THR A 98 -1.28 4.18 14.52
CA THR A 98 -1.92 5.46 14.80
C THR A 98 -2.01 6.25 13.49
N THR A 99 -3.09 7.00 13.30
CA THR A 99 -3.31 7.99 12.24
C THR A 99 -2.04 8.76 11.86
N ARG A 100 -1.10 8.92 12.81
CA ARG A 100 0.23 9.49 12.69
C ARG A 100 1.24 8.78 11.76
N LEU A 101 1.41 7.43 11.73
CA LEU A 101 2.34 6.85 10.73
C LEU A 101 1.69 6.73 9.35
N ILE A 102 0.38 6.44 9.26
CA ILE A 102 -0.34 6.58 7.97
C ILE A 102 -0.19 8.01 7.46
N PHE A 103 -0.25 9.03 8.32
CA PHE A 103 0.00 10.42 7.94
C PHE A 103 1.43 10.65 7.46
N LYS A 104 2.46 10.08 8.13
CA LYS A 104 3.86 10.18 7.68
C LYS A 104 4.09 9.47 6.34
N ASP A 105 3.54 8.29 6.17
CA ASP A 105 3.65 7.50 4.93
C ASP A 105 2.90 8.18 3.78
N CYS A 106 1.71 8.71 4.07
CA CYS A 106 0.95 9.53 3.12
C CYS A 106 1.62 10.89 2.85
N LYS A 107 2.48 11.39 3.74
CA LYS A 107 3.26 12.60 3.48
C LYS A 107 4.20 12.41 2.30
N GLU A 108 4.72 11.21 2.08
CA GLU A 108 5.51 10.90 0.87
C GLU A 108 4.69 11.13 -0.39
N LEU A 109 3.40 10.77 -0.39
CA LEU A 109 2.50 11.03 -1.53
C LEU A 109 2.31 12.53 -1.74
N VAL A 110 2.09 13.30 -0.66
CA VAL A 110 1.96 14.76 -0.70
C VAL A 110 3.25 15.41 -1.23
N GLU A 111 4.42 14.96 -0.75
CA GLU A 111 5.73 15.45 -1.18
C GLU A 111 6.02 15.09 -2.64
N LYS A 112 5.70 13.86 -3.08
CA LYS A 112 5.82 13.47 -4.51
C LYS A 112 4.98 14.35 -5.41
N LEU A 113 3.74 14.65 -5.02
CA LEU A 113 2.86 15.53 -5.79
C LEU A 113 3.36 16.97 -5.77
N SER A 114 3.77 17.48 -4.61
CA SER A 114 4.38 18.80 -4.46
C SER A 114 5.64 18.96 -5.32
N ASN A 115 6.54 17.98 -5.31
CA ASN A 115 7.75 17.98 -6.12
C ASN A 115 7.43 17.96 -7.62
N ARG A 116 6.42 17.20 -8.04
CA ARG A 116 5.95 17.24 -9.43
C ARG A 116 5.36 18.60 -9.80
N PHE A 117 4.59 19.25 -8.93
CA PHE A 117 4.08 20.59 -9.19
C PHE A 117 5.18 21.65 -9.28
N ASN A 118 6.21 21.51 -8.45
CA ASN A 118 7.34 22.43 -8.37
C ASN A 118 8.44 22.16 -9.41
N ASP A 119 8.31 21.09 -10.22
CA ASP A 119 9.19 20.83 -11.35
C ASP A 119 9.15 22.00 -12.34
N TRP A 120 10.32 22.47 -12.75
CA TRP A 120 10.49 23.62 -13.64
C TRP A 120 9.74 23.44 -14.97
N ARG A 121 9.62 22.20 -15.46
CA ARG A 121 8.87 21.87 -16.69
C ARG A 121 7.38 22.17 -16.53
N ASN A 122 6.86 22.06 -15.31
CA ASN A 122 5.45 22.28 -15.00
C ASN A 122 5.16 23.75 -14.65
N LYS A 123 6.21 24.56 -14.38
CA LYS A 123 6.08 26.00 -14.10
C LYS A 123 5.69 26.82 -15.33
N SER A 124 5.96 26.36 -16.55
CA SER A 124 5.59 27.06 -17.80
C SER A 124 4.32 26.52 -18.47
N LEU A 125 3.62 25.55 -17.87
CA LEU A 125 2.43 24.96 -18.47
C LEU A 125 1.27 25.96 -18.62
N SER A 126 0.60 25.88 -19.78
CA SER A 126 -0.67 26.56 -20.04
C SER A 126 -1.77 26.08 -19.10
N PHE A 127 -2.91 26.78 -19.09
CA PHE A 127 -4.08 26.36 -18.32
C PHE A 127 -4.54 24.95 -18.71
N ALA A 128 -4.66 24.67 -20.01
CA ALA A 128 -5.00 23.35 -20.52
C ALA A 128 -3.93 22.29 -20.18
N GLY A 129 -2.63 22.64 -20.24
CA GLY A 129 -1.55 21.73 -19.86
C GLY A 129 -1.60 21.35 -18.38
N ARG A 130 -1.94 22.30 -17.50
CA ARG A 130 -2.12 22.04 -16.07
C ARG A 130 -3.33 21.13 -15.79
N LEU A 131 -4.45 21.38 -16.49
CA LEU A 131 -5.63 20.52 -16.41
C LEU A 131 -5.29 19.07 -16.79
N GLN A 132 -4.61 18.90 -17.93
CA GLN A 132 -4.26 17.59 -18.46
C GLN A 132 -3.31 16.84 -17.52
N LEU A 133 -2.32 17.53 -16.94
CA LEU A 133 -1.39 16.92 -15.99
C LEU A 133 -2.12 16.43 -14.73
N ILE A 134 -3.06 17.23 -14.22
CA ILE A 134 -3.91 16.87 -13.08
C ILE A 134 -4.74 15.61 -13.38
N GLN A 135 -5.40 15.58 -14.54
CA GLN A 135 -6.30 14.48 -14.89
C GLN A 135 -5.55 13.17 -15.17
N SER A 136 -4.43 13.22 -15.88
CA SER A 136 -3.72 12.02 -16.32
C SER A 136 -2.79 11.43 -15.25
N VAL A 137 -1.94 12.26 -14.64
CA VAL A 137 -0.82 11.78 -13.80
C VAL A 137 -1.16 11.85 -12.31
N LEU A 138 -1.77 12.93 -11.86
CA LEU A 138 -1.91 13.18 -10.42
C LEU A 138 -3.13 12.47 -9.84
N SER A 139 -4.23 12.47 -10.60
CA SER A 139 -5.42 11.69 -10.25
C SER A 139 -5.10 10.20 -10.20
N SER A 140 -4.35 9.66 -11.17
CA SER A 140 -3.97 8.23 -11.18
C SER A 140 -3.04 7.85 -10.01
N MET A 141 -2.10 8.72 -9.63
CA MET A 141 -1.25 8.51 -8.44
C MET A 141 -2.06 8.42 -7.15
N HIS A 142 -3.01 9.33 -6.93
CA HIS A 142 -3.91 9.26 -5.79
C HIS A 142 -4.73 7.96 -5.80
N ILE A 143 -5.31 7.62 -6.95
CA ILE A 143 -6.16 6.43 -7.10
C ILE A 143 -5.38 5.16 -6.75
N TYR A 144 -4.13 5.06 -7.19
CA TYR A 144 -3.27 3.94 -6.86
C TYR A 144 -3.12 3.77 -5.34
N TRP A 145 -2.81 4.85 -4.61
CA TRP A 145 -2.67 4.80 -3.15
C TRP A 145 -4.00 4.53 -2.45
N ALA A 146 -5.09 5.18 -2.87
CA ALA A 146 -6.43 4.98 -2.31
C ALA A 146 -7.00 3.59 -2.61
N SER A 147 -6.49 2.90 -3.63
CA SER A 147 -6.85 1.51 -3.92
C SER A 147 -6.15 0.50 -3.00
N VAL A 148 -5.07 0.90 -2.33
CA VAL A 148 -4.31 0.03 -1.40
C VAL A 148 -4.61 0.39 0.06
N PHE A 149 -4.75 1.68 0.37
CA PHE A 149 -4.97 2.20 1.72
C PHE A 149 -6.24 3.01 1.84
N VAL A 150 -6.82 2.98 3.03
CA VAL A 150 -7.80 3.98 3.45
C VAL A 150 -7.05 5.25 3.86
N LEU A 151 -7.11 6.29 3.03
CA LEU A 151 -6.39 7.55 3.26
C LEU A 151 -7.12 8.41 4.31
N PRO A 152 -6.40 9.04 5.26
CA PRO A 152 -7.03 9.98 6.17
C PRO A 152 -7.65 11.16 5.41
N ALA A 153 -8.83 11.62 5.83
CA ALA A 153 -9.52 12.74 5.17
C ALA A 153 -8.65 14.00 5.03
N ARG A 154 -7.77 14.25 6.02
CA ARG A 154 -6.82 15.38 5.99
C ARG A 154 -5.82 15.27 4.84
N ILE A 155 -5.29 14.07 4.55
CA ILE A 155 -4.38 13.86 3.42
C ILE A 155 -5.10 14.14 2.11
N VAL A 156 -6.32 13.59 1.95
CA VAL A 156 -7.12 13.80 0.74
C VAL A 156 -7.39 15.30 0.52
N PHE A 157 -7.70 16.01 1.60
CA PHE A 157 -7.87 17.47 1.58
C PHE A 157 -6.58 18.19 1.17
N ASP A 158 -5.44 17.87 1.79
CA ASP A 158 -4.14 18.50 1.49
C ASP A 158 -3.74 18.29 0.02
N LEU A 159 -3.99 17.10 -0.53
CA LEU A 159 -3.77 16.81 -1.95
C LEU A 159 -4.65 17.65 -2.87
N GLU A 160 -5.93 17.80 -2.51
CA GLU A 160 -6.88 18.62 -3.28
C GLU A 160 -6.49 20.10 -3.25
N GLN A 161 -6.01 20.61 -2.10
CA GLN A 161 -5.46 21.96 -2.01
C GLN A 161 -4.24 22.18 -2.89
N LEU A 162 -3.31 21.20 -2.96
CA LEU A 162 -2.15 21.29 -3.85
C LEU A 162 -2.56 21.30 -5.33
N MET A 163 -3.52 20.44 -5.72
CA MET A 163 -4.06 20.43 -7.09
C MET A 163 -4.71 21.76 -7.45
N ARG A 164 -5.53 22.31 -6.54
CA ARG A 164 -6.17 23.63 -6.71
C ARG A 164 -5.14 24.75 -6.84
N GLY A 165 -4.13 24.77 -5.97
CA GLY A 165 -3.06 25.77 -5.98
C GLY A 165 -2.25 25.74 -7.28
N PHE A 166 -1.87 24.55 -7.73
CA PHE A 166 -1.18 24.36 -9.00
C PHE A 166 -2.04 24.79 -10.20
N PHE A 167 -3.33 24.42 -10.19
CA PHE A 167 -4.24 24.71 -11.27
C PHE A 167 -4.45 26.21 -11.48
N TRP A 168 -4.62 26.98 -10.40
CA TRP A 168 -4.90 28.41 -10.50
C TRP A 168 -3.65 29.30 -10.56
N LYS A 169 -2.51 28.90 -9.94
CA LYS A 169 -1.30 29.76 -9.80
C LYS A 169 -1.66 31.18 -9.32
N GLY A 170 -2.46 31.27 -8.26
CA GLY A 170 -2.98 32.53 -7.73
C GLY A 170 -4.45 32.42 -7.35
N TYR A 171 -5.22 33.47 -7.62
CA TYR A 171 -6.62 33.54 -7.23
C TYR A 171 -7.50 32.58 -8.03
N SER A 172 -8.31 31.80 -7.32
CA SER A 172 -9.31 30.93 -7.93
C SER A 172 -10.45 31.78 -8.51
N LYS A 173 -10.64 31.71 -9.82
CA LYS A 173 -11.74 32.41 -10.51
C LYS A 173 -13.08 31.69 -10.38
N VAL A 174 -13.05 30.38 -10.12
CA VAL A 174 -14.21 29.50 -10.03
C VAL A 174 -14.04 28.60 -8.80
N ALA A 175 -15.15 28.31 -8.12
CA ALA A 175 -15.18 27.35 -7.02
C ALA A 175 -14.67 25.98 -7.50
N TRP A 176 -13.87 25.31 -6.67
CA TRP A 176 -13.22 24.06 -7.07
C TRP A 176 -14.24 22.95 -7.33
N GLU A 177 -15.35 22.95 -6.59
CA GLU A 177 -16.48 22.06 -6.75
C GLU A 177 -17.09 22.15 -8.16
N VAL A 178 -17.19 23.35 -8.71
CA VAL A 178 -17.71 23.59 -10.07
C VAL A 178 -16.70 23.12 -11.12
N VAL A 179 -15.40 23.36 -10.90
CA VAL A 179 -14.34 22.84 -11.79
C VAL A 179 -14.38 21.32 -11.87
N CYS A 180 -14.72 20.66 -10.77
CA CYS A 180 -14.77 19.21 -10.68
C CYS A 180 -16.03 18.57 -11.30
N LEU A 181 -17.01 19.37 -11.71
CA LEU A 181 -18.18 18.82 -12.40
C LEU A 181 -17.80 18.18 -13.75
N PRO A 182 -18.62 17.24 -14.24
CA PRO A 182 -18.50 16.72 -15.60
C PRO A 182 -18.49 17.85 -16.64
N LYS A 183 -17.91 17.60 -17.82
CA LYS A 183 -17.85 18.62 -18.89
C LYS A 183 -19.24 18.95 -19.41
N GLU A 184 -20.12 17.98 -19.38
CA GLU A 184 -21.54 18.05 -19.74
C GLU A 184 -22.31 19.00 -18.82
N GLU A 185 -21.86 19.14 -17.56
CA GLU A 185 -22.43 20.03 -16.55
C GLU A 185 -21.69 21.38 -16.46
N GLY A 186 -20.82 21.69 -17.43
CA GLY A 186 -20.06 22.94 -17.48
C GLY A 186 -18.78 22.97 -16.62
N GLY A 187 -18.38 21.83 -16.04
CA GLY A 187 -17.11 21.68 -15.35
C GLY A 187 -15.94 21.31 -16.29
N LEU A 188 -14.79 20.99 -15.71
CA LEU A 188 -13.60 20.56 -16.45
C LEU A 188 -13.35 19.05 -16.39
N GLY A 189 -14.21 18.29 -15.70
CA GLY A 189 -14.11 16.85 -15.56
C GLY A 189 -12.98 16.40 -14.64
N ILE A 190 -12.55 17.23 -13.69
CA ILE A 190 -11.61 16.81 -12.64
C ILE A 190 -12.39 16.05 -11.57
N ARG A 191 -12.06 14.78 -11.31
CA ARG A 191 -12.73 14.02 -10.25
C ARG A 191 -12.36 14.57 -8.88
N ARG A 192 -13.36 14.84 -8.02
CA ARG A 192 -13.11 15.16 -6.61
C ARG A 192 -12.48 13.98 -5.89
N LEU A 193 -11.30 14.21 -5.29
CA LEU A 193 -10.56 13.16 -4.59
C LEU A 193 -11.36 12.59 -3.43
N GLN A 194 -12.07 13.44 -2.68
CA GLN A 194 -12.90 12.99 -1.56
C GLN A 194 -14.00 12.02 -2.00
N SER A 195 -14.75 12.38 -3.04
CA SER A 195 -15.81 11.53 -3.59
C SER A 195 -15.26 10.21 -4.13
N PHE A 196 -14.13 10.26 -4.83
CA PHE A 196 -13.51 9.07 -5.40
C PHE A 196 -12.92 8.14 -4.33
N HIS A 197 -12.31 8.71 -3.28
CA HIS A 197 -11.82 7.95 -2.14
C HIS A 197 -12.95 7.20 -1.42
N THR A 198 -14.09 7.86 -1.18
CA THR A 198 -15.28 7.20 -0.62
C THR A 198 -15.77 6.06 -1.52
N ALA A 199 -15.80 6.27 -2.85
CA ALA A 199 -16.18 5.23 -3.79
C ALA A 199 -15.21 4.03 -3.78
N LEU A 200 -13.89 4.27 -3.64
CA LEU A 200 -12.89 3.19 -3.54
C LEU A 200 -13.02 2.40 -2.24
N ILE A 201 -13.30 3.06 -1.11
CA ILE A 201 -13.62 2.37 0.14
C ILE A 201 -14.86 1.49 -0.04
N ALA A 202 -15.92 2.03 -0.64
CA ALA A 202 -17.12 1.26 -0.95
C ALA A 202 -16.83 0.07 -1.89
N ALA A 203 -15.96 0.25 -2.88
CA ALA A 203 -15.53 -0.83 -3.76
C ALA A 203 -14.75 -1.93 -3.02
N HIS A 204 -13.93 -1.59 -2.03
CA HIS A 204 -13.27 -2.58 -1.16
C HIS A 204 -14.27 -3.36 -0.32
N ILE A 205 -15.27 -2.68 0.26
CA ILE A 205 -16.35 -3.33 1.00
C ILE A 205 -17.13 -4.26 0.06
N TRP A 206 -17.45 -3.80 -1.15
CA TRP A 206 -18.12 -4.62 -2.16
C TRP A 206 -17.33 -5.89 -2.52
N ARG A 207 -16.01 -5.78 -2.73
CA ARG A 207 -15.13 -6.93 -3.00
C ARG A 207 -15.10 -7.92 -1.84
N LEU A 208 -15.15 -7.43 -0.60
CA LEU A 208 -15.19 -8.28 0.59
C LEU A 208 -16.41 -9.23 0.59
N PHE A 209 -17.54 -8.79 0.03
CA PHE A 209 -18.75 -9.60 -0.08
C PHE A 209 -18.86 -10.40 -1.38
N ASN A 210 -18.28 -9.91 -2.49
CA ASN A 210 -18.48 -10.48 -3.82
C ASN A 210 -17.28 -11.25 -4.39
N SER A 211 -16.10 -11.17 -3.78
CA SER A 211 -14.86 -11.74 -4.32
C SER A 211 -14.23 -12.77 -3.38
N MET A 212 -15.02 -13.78 -2.99
CA MET A 212 -14.61 -14.81 -2.01
C MET A 212 -13.36 -15.61 -2.41
N ASP A 213 -13.01 -15.64 -3.70
CA ASP A 213 -11.82 -16.36 -4.18
C ASP A 213 -10.50 -15.64 -3.95
N SER A 214 -10.53 -14.32 -3.76
CA SER A 214 -9.33 -13.52 -3.53
C SER A 214 -8.65 -13.92 -2.21
N LEU A 215 -7.33 -14.10 -2.24
CA LEU A 215 -6.54 -14.43 -1.05
C LEU A 215 -6.73 -13.39 0.07
N TRP A 216 -6.81 -12.11 -0.29
CA TRP A 216 -7.08 -11.03 0.66
C TRP A 216 -8.46 -11.20 1.33
N VAL A 217 -9.51 -11.50 0.56
CA VAL A 217 -10.86 -11.73 1.10
C VAL A 217 -10.86 -12.94 2.02
N LYS A 218 -10.31 -14.07 1.58
CA LYS A 218 -10.16 -15.29 2.41
C LYS A 218 -9.43 -15.00 3.72
N TRP A 219 -8.35 -14.21 3.67
CA TRP A 219 -7.58 -13.82 4.84
C TRP A 219 -8.39 -12.95 5.81
N ILE A 220 -9.13 -11.96 5.30
CA ILE A 220 -10.00 -11.11 6.13
C ILE A 220 -11.10 -11.96 6.79
N HIS A 221 -11.79 -12.82 6.04
CA HIS A 221 -12.84 -13.69 6.60
C HIS A 221 -12.29 -14.61 7.69
N THR A 222 -11.14 -15.24 7.44
CA THR A 222 -10.51 -16.20 8.36
C THR A 222 -9.99 -15.53 9.64
N TYR A 223 -9.24 -14.44 9.51
CA TYR A 223 -8.49 -13.87 10.64
C TYR A 223 -9.09 -12.62 11.27
N ARG A 224 -9.94 -11.87 10.53
CA ARG A 224 -10.57 -10.63 11.01
C ARG A 224 -12.03 -10.83 11.38
N LEU A 225 -12.84 -11.31 10.44
CA LEU A 225 -14.27 -11.50 10.67
C LEU A 225 -14.51 -12.70 11.59
N ARG A 226 -13.78 -13.81 11.38
CA ARG A 226 -13.86 -15.04 12.18
C ARG A 226 -15.30 -15.54 12.28
N GLY A 227 -16.02 -15.54 11.15
CA GLY A 227 -17.42 -15.95 11.06
C GLY A 227 -18.44 -14.93 11.58
N ARG A 228 -18.03 -13.74 12.04
CA ARG A 228 -18.94 -12.67 12.44
C ARG A 228 -19.36 -11.81 11.25
N ASN A 229 -20.52 -11.18 11.36
CA ASN A 229 -20.95 -10.17 10.41
C ASN A 229 -19.96 -9.01 10.40
N PHE A 230 -19.66 -8.48 9.22
CA PHE A 230 -18.80 -7.32 9.03
C PHE A 230 -19.20 -6.13 9.93
N TRP A 231 -20.51 -5.89 10.07
CA TRP A 231 -21.05 -4.78 10.86
C TRP A 231 -20.94 -4.97 12.38
N ASP A 232 -20.77 -6.21 12.83
CA ASP A 232 -20.72 -6.57 14.24
C ASP A 232 -19.28 -6.64 14.78
N VAL A 233 -18.27 -6.51 13.91
CA VAL A 233 -16.88 -6.55 14.34
C VAL A 233 -16.52 -5.22 15.02
N PRO A 234 -16.18 -5.23 16.32
CA PRO A 234 -15.83 -4.01 17.01
C PRO A 234 -14.59 -3.38 16.37
N ILE A 235 -14.68 -2.09 16.08
CA ILE A 235 -13.56 -1.28 15.62
C ILE A 235 -12.59 -1.15 16.81
N ARG A 236 -11.69 -2.11 16.96
CA ARG A 236 -10.62 -2.04 17.97
C ARG A 236 -9.64 -0.94 17.55
N GLY A 237 -9.81 0.27 18.09
CA GLY A 237 -8.90 1.40 17.82
C GLY A 237 -9.43 2.83 18.03
N PHE A 238 -10.72 3.04 18.32
CA PHE A 238 -11.21 4.35 18.77
C PHE A 238 -11.46 4.35 20.28
N SER A 239 -10.39 4.52 21.06
CA SER A 239 -10.52 5.09 22.40
C SER A 239 -10.65 6.59 22.23
N LEU A 240 -11.89 7.10 22.12
CA LEU A 240 -12.19 8.50 22.39
C LEU A 240 -12.38 8.64 23.91
N VAL A 241 -11.27 8.91 24.59
CA VAL A 241 -11.22 9.80 25.77
C VAL A 241 -10.03 10.70 25.57
#